data_AF-A0A812F4R9-F1
#
_entry.id   AF-A0A812F4R9-F1
#
_cell.length_a   1.000
_cell.length_b   1.000
_cell.length_c   1.000
_cell.angle_alpha   90.00
_cell.angle_beta   90.00
_cell.angle_gamma   90.00
#
_symmetry.space_group_name_H-M   'P 1'
#
loop_
_entity.id
_entity.type
_entity.pdbx_description
1 polymer ?
#
loop_
_entity_poly.entity_id
_entity_poly.type
_entity_poly.pdbx_seq_one_letter_code
_entity_poly.pdbx_strand_id
1 'polypeptide(L)'
;MGQFFTDDVDELIRLGHGDQERLNRIKSEYQTKKLVTLEDRRYVEGLIARYMRPAAEPQQEKPKAREERIVPPPPTPPKQQDRFEIKQQKAKMEKPIPKIGAKKMRNIAISVASVAVAVVIIGLISLNQDGISLDGIDEPKNLELDQKSYYRGDIISISGRVNVPTNVVSLGIFNTQNQPVWTETVNVDENGEYSTLVIAGGDGWEQAGTYAVTANYAGTQDQANFSFNPTSQD
;
A
#
# COMPACT_ATOMS: atom_id res chain seq x y z
N MET A 1 -4.29 5.88 26.38
CA MET A 1 -5.31 6.47 25.47
C MET A 1 -6.41 5.46 25.14
N GLY A 2 -6.95 4.73 26.13
CA GLY A 2 -7.75 3.51 25.88
C GLY A 2 -9.06 3.37 26.64
N GLN A 3 -9.53 4.43 27.32
CA GLN A 3 -10.82 4.41 28.02
C GLN A 3 -11.93 4.94 27.10
N PHE A 4 -11.66 6.05 26.40
CA PHE A 4 -12.58 6.68 25.46
C PHE A 4 -13.13 5.75 24.36
N PHE A 5 -12.31 4.84 23.81
CA PHE A 5 -12.74 3.96 22.72
C PHE A 5 -13.89 3.02 23.10
N THR A 6 -13.90 2.48 24.34
CA THR A 6 -15.02 1.63 24.78
C THR A 6 -16.28 2.43 25.06
N ASP A 7 -16.11 3.67 25.55
CA ASP A 7 -17.23 4.55 25.88
C ASP A 7 -17.93 5.01 24.58
N ASP A 8 -17.17 5.35 23.54
CA ASP A 8 -17.69 5.65 22.20
C ASP A 8 -18.46 4.45 21.59
N VAL A 9 -17.91 3.23 21.70
CA VAL A 9 -18.56 2.01 21.19
C VAL A 9 -19.86 1.71 21.95
N ASP A 10 -19.87 1.91 23.28
CA ASP A 10 -21.07 1.75 24.09
C ASP A 10 -22.14 2.80 23.77
N GLU A 11 -21.76 4.04 23.46
CA GLU A 11 -22.73 5.04 23.04
C GLU A 11 -23.31 4.73 21.66
N LEU A 12 -22.52 4.22 20.70
CA LEU A 12 -23.05 3.75 19.41
C LEU A 12 -24.04 2.60 19.56
N ILE A 13 -23.75 1.63 20.43
CA ILE A 13 -24.67 0.53 20.76
C ILE A 13 -25.95 1.07 21.39
N ARG A 14 -25.83 2.00 22.35
CA ARG A 14 -26.95 2.66 23.06
C ARG A 14 -27.85 3.47 22.13
N LEU A 15 -27.28 4.15 21.13
CA LEU A 15 -28.00 4.91 20.11
C LEU A 15 -28.58 4.01 19.00
N GLY A 16 -28.22 2.73 18.95
CA GLY A 16 -28.65 1.80 17.91
C GLY A 16 -28.05 2.10 16.53
N HIS A 17 -26.83 2.67 16.50
CA HIS A 17 -26.18 3.09 15.26
C HIS A 17 -25.05 2.14 14.87
N GLY A 18 -25.20 1.50 13.71
CA GLY A 18 -24.27 0.49 13.20
C GLY A 18 -24.79 -0.92 13.41
N ASP A 19 -23.88 -1.88 13.21
CA ASP A 19 -24.08 -3.31 13.38
C ASP A 19 -23.74 -3.68 14.84
N GLN A 20 -24.77 -4.07 15.59
CA GLN A 20 -24.62 -4.38 17.01
C GLN A 20 -23.77 -5.64 17.26
N GLU A 21 -23.79 -6.64 16.39
CA GLU A 21 -22.94 -7.83 16.55
C GLU A 21 -21.47 -7.46 16.32
N ARG A 22 -21.20 -6.64 15.29
CA ARG A 22 -19.87 -6.12 15.02
C ARG A 22 -19.36 -5.25 16.18
N LEU A 23 -20.15 -4.29 16.67
CA LEU A 23 -19.75 -3.41 17.77
C LEU A 23 -19.50 -4.19 19.08
N ASN A 24 -20.33 -5.18 19.39
CA ASN A 24 -20.11 -6.05 20.56
C ASN A 24 -18.83 -6.90 20.43
N ARG A 25 -18.53 -7.43 19.23
CA ARG A 25 -17.26 -8.14 18.97
C ARG A 25 -16.06 -7.22 19.17
N ILE A 26 -16.10 -6.02 18.59
CA ILE A 26 -15.04 -5.00 18.71
C ILE A 26 -14.78 -4.65 20.18
N LYS A 27 -15.85 -4.42 20.96
CA LYS A 27 -15.75 -4.15 22.40
C LYS A 27 -15.07 -5.31 23.15
N SER A 28 -15.48 -6.55 22.87
CA SER A 28 -14.94 -7.76 23.50
C SER A 28 -13.46 -7.99 23.17
N GLU A 29 -13.06 -7.84 21.90
CA GLU A 29 -11.66 -7.96 21.48
C GLU A 29 -10.79 -6.87 22.10
N TYR A 30 -11.30 -5.64 22.22
CA TYR A 30 -10.58 -4.57 22.87
C TYR A 30 -10.44 -4.77 24.39
N GLN A 31 -11.49 -5.22 25.08
CA GLN A 31 -11.41 -5.48 26.52
C GLN A 31 -10.46 -6.64 26.85
N THR A 32 -10.42 -7.68 26.01
CA THR A 32 -9.59 -8.88 26.24
C THR A 32 -8.14 -8.72 25.80
N LYS A 33 -7.88 -8.04 24.68
CA LYS A 33 -6.54 -7.95 24.05
C LYS A 33 -5.96 -6.55 23.99
N LYS A 34 -6.73 -5.50 24.32
CA LYS A 34 -6.41 -4.07 24.09
C LYS A 34 -6.03 -3.73 22.65
N LEU A 35 -6.50 -4.54 21.71
CA LEU A 35 -6.23 -4.47 20.28
C LEU A 35 -7.55 -4.35 19.52
N VAL A 36 -7.53 -3.57 18.43
CA VAL A 36 -8.65 -3.42 17.49
C VAL A 36 -8.05 -3.52 16.09
N THR A 37 -8.73 -4.17 15.15
CA THR A 37 -8.30 -4.16 13.74
C THR A 37 -8.43 -2.74 13.16
N LEU A 38 -7.62 -2.38 12.17
CA LEU A 38 -7.72 -1.08 11.51
C LEU A 38 -9.09 -0.89 10.82
N GLU A 39 -9.68 -1.97 10.31
CA GLU A 39 -11.01 -1.94 9.70
C GLU A 39 -12.09 -1.63 10.74
N ASP A 40 -12.08 -2.32 11.87
CA ASP A 40 -13.02 -2.12 12.96
C ASP A 40 -12.87 -0.74 13.63
N ARG A 41 -11.64 -0.23 13.72
CA ARG A 41 -11.38 1.13 14.16
C ARG A 41 -11.97 2.16 13.20
N ARG A 42 -11.71 2.04 11.89
CA ARG A 42 -12.30 2.92 10.86
C ARG A 42 -13.83 2.82 10.82
N TYR A 43 -14.38 1.64 11.07
CA TYR A 43 -15.81 1.40 11.18
C TYR A 43 -16.41 2.20 12.34
N VAL A 44 -15.84 2.08 13.54
CA VAL A 44 -16.26 2.85 14.72
C VAL A 44 -16.08 4.35 14.51
N GLU A 45 -14.91 4.81 14.04
CA GLU A 45 -14.64 6.22 13.74
C GLU A 45 -15.62 6.81 12.71
N GLY A 46 -16.00 6.03 11.70
CA GLY A 46 -17.02 6.41 10.72
C GLY A 46 -18.44 6.53 11.30
N LEU A 47 -18.77 5.76 12.32
CA LEU A 47 -20.03 5.88 13.06
C LEU A 47 -19.99 7.08 14.04
N ILE A 48 -18.91 7.26 14.82
CA ILE A 48 -18.69 8.43 15.68
C ILE A 48 -18.85 9.72 14.86
N ALA A 49 -18.20 9.80 13.70
CA ALA A 49 -18.22 10.97 12.83
C ALA A 49 -19.61 11.31 12.27
N ARG A 50 -20.50 10.31 12.11
CA ARG A 50 -21.86 10.48 11.58
C ARG A 50 -22.89 10.78 12.66
N TYR A 51 -22.74 10.19 13.84
CA TYR A 51 -23.81 10.12 14.83
C TYR A 51 -23.49 10.76 16.19
N MET A 52 -22.22 11.00 16.51
CA MET A 52 -21.80 11.47 17.84
C MET A 52 -20.95 12.74 17.83
N ARG A 53 -20.68 13.33 16.67
CA ARG A 53 -20.06 14.66 16.60
C ARG A 53 -21.06 15.75 17.07
N PRO A 54 -20.69 16.58 18.08
CA PRO A 54 -21.49 17.76 18.40
C PRO A 54 -21.42 18.78 17.26
N ALA A 55 -22.48 19.56 17.10
CA ALA A 55 -22.66 20.45 15.96
C ALA A 55 -21.62 21.60 15.91
N ALA A 56 -20.64 21.45 15.03
CA ALA A 56 -19.68 22.49 14.64
C ALA A 56 -19.48 22.49 13.11
N GLU A 57 -20.55 22.91 12.42
CA GLU A 57 -20.56 23.48 11.06
C GLU A 57 -20.29 22.58 9.82
N PRO A 58 -20.87 22.93 8.64
CA PRO A 58 -21.57 21.90 7.84
C PRO A 58 -20.87 21.48 6.55
N GLN A 59 -21.17 20.24 6.16
CA GLN A 59 -21.02 19.74 4.80
C GLN A 59 -21.87 20.56 3.82
N GLN A 60 -21.29 20.93 2.67
CA GLN A 60 -22.06 21.26 1.45
C GLN A 60 -21.77 20.24 0.36
N GLU A 61 -22.21 19.00 0.54
CA GLU A 61 -22.64 18.17 -0.58
C GLU A 61 -24.16 18.27 -0.69
N LYS A 62 -24.64 18.82 -1.81
CA LYS A 62 -26.07 18.96 -2.08
C LYS A 62 -26.40 18.49 -3.50
N PRO A 63 -26.72 17.21 -3.71
CA PRO A 63 -27.31 16.76 -4.97
C PRO A 63 -28.81 17.06 -4.95
N LYS A 64 -29.33 17.89 -5.88
CA LYS A 64 -30.74 17.85 -6.31
C LYS A 64 -31.09 18.70 -7.54
N ALA A 65 -31.91 18.07 -8.38
CA ALA A 65 -32.95 18.63 -9.24
C ALA A 65 -32.58 19.39 -10.53
N ARG A 66 -33.27 18.98 -11.61
CA ARG A 66 -33.29 19.51 -12.97
C ARG A 66 -34.62 20.24 -13.16
N GLU A 67 -34.59 21.56 -13.29
CA GLU A 67 -35.58 22.48 -13.90
C GLU A 67 -34.94 23.90 -13.79
N GLU A 68 -35.12 24.90 -14.65
CA GLU A 68 -35.97 25.08 -15.82
C GLU A 68 -35.24 25.98 -16.86
N ARG A 69 -35.81 26.14 -18.05
CA ARG A 69 -35.20 26.73 -19.26
C ARG A 69 -35.25 28.26 -19.28
N ILE A 70 -34.09 28.93 -19.33
CA ILE A 70 -33.97 30.32 -19.82
C ILE A 70 -32.92 30.39 -20.93
N VAL A 71 -33.37 30.72 -22.15
CA VAL A 71 -32.54 30.89 -23.35
C VAL A 71 -32.36 32.37 -23.69
N PRO A 72 -31.13 32.89 -23.85
CA PRO A 72 -30.88 34.14 -24.56
C PRO A 72 -30.73 33.87 -26.08
N PRO A 73 -31.28 34.72 -26.97
CA PRO A 73 -31.20 34.55 -28.43
C PRO A 73 -29.88 35.07 -29.05
N PRO A 74 -29.49 34.60 -30.26
CA PRO A 74 -28.23 34.94 -30.91
C PRO A 74 -28.34 36.10 -31.94
N PRO A 75 -27.23 36.83 -32.18
CA PRO A 75 -26.97 37.48 -33.47
C PRO A 75 -25.69 36.96 -34.16
N THR A 76 -25.72 36.82 -35.49
CA THR A 76 -24.67 36.24 -36.36
C THR A 76 -23.82 37.28 -37.13
N PRO A 77 -22.69 36.89 -37.78
CA PRO A 77 -21.62 37.82 -38.22
C PRO A 77 -21.57 38.13 -39.75
N PRO A 78 -20.75 39.11 -40.15
CA PRO A 78 -19.93 39.04 -41.38
C PRO A 78 -18.44 39.43 -41.12
N LYS A 79 -17.45 38.58 -41.40
CA LYS A 79 -16.77 38.31 -42.70
C LYS A 79 -15.76 39.40 -43.14
N GLN A 80 -14.45 39.08 -43.12
CA GLN A 80 -13.58 38.75 -44.30
C GLN A 80 -13.10 40.01 -45.07
N GLN A 81 -11.92 40.12 -45.70
CA GLN A 81 -10.86 39.21 -46.19
C GLN A 81 -9.52 40.03 -46.25
N ASP A 82 -8.31 39.48 -46.27
CA ASP A 82 -7.63 38.85 -47.42
C ASP A 82 -6.38 38.05 -46.92
N ARG A 83 -6.06 36.82 -47.39
CA ARG A 83 -5.49 36.42 -48.70
C ARG A 83 -3.99 36.79 -48.78
N PHE A 84 -3.01 35.95 -49.11
CA PHE A 84 -2.88 34.81 -50.05
C PHE A 84 -1.87 33.76 -49.49
N GLU A 85 -2.17 32.46 -49.44
CA GLU A 85 -1.91 31.39 -50.44
C GLU A 85 -0.49 30.76 -50.52
N ILE A 86 -0.44 29.48 -50.12
CA ILE A 86 0.13 28.30 -50.83
C ILE A 86 1.61 28.31 -51.27
N LYS A 87 2.40 27.35 -50.73
CA LYS A 87 3.02 26.25 -51.52
C LYS A 87 3.63 25.12 -50.67
N GLN A 88 3.23 23.89 -50.96
CA GLN A 88 3.98 22.67 -50.64
C GLN A 88 5.04 22.43 -51.74
N GLN A 89 6.25 21.97 -51.37
CA GLN A 89 7.11 21.01 -52.11
C GLN A 89 8.40 20.78 -51.30
N LYS A 90 8.63 19.56 -50.78
CA LYS A 90 9.31 18.39 -51.38
C LYS A 90 10.85 18.35 -51.22
N ALA A 91 11.26 17.40 -50.35
CA ALA A 91 12.40 16.47 -50.48
C ALA A 91 13.81 16.99 -50.08
N LYS A 92 14.78 16.15 -49.67
CA LYS A 92 15.00 14.71 -49.95
C LYS A 92 16.04 14.05 -49.00
N MET A 93 15.78 12.79 -48.57
CA MET A 93 16.76 11.73 -48.17
C MET A 93 17.63 11.93 -46.89
N GLU A 94 18.05 10.91 -46.13
CA GLU A 94 17.94 9.42 -46.15
C GLU A 94 18.13 8.87 -44.70
N LYS A 95 18.03 7.58 -44.30
CA LYS A 95 17.68 6.26 -44.92
C LYS A 95 16.64 5.58 -43.95
N PRO A 96 16.56 4.26 -43.59
CA PRO A 96 15.38 3.73 -42.87
C PRO A 96 15.61 2.84 -41.63
N ILE A 97 14.60 2.78 -40.73
CA ILE A 97 14.40 1.64 -39.81
C ILE A 97 13.12 0.89 -40.25
N PRO A 98 13.20 -0.39 -40.66
CA PRO A 98 12.04 -1.12 -41.16
C PRO A 98 11.13 -1.58 -40.01
N LYS A 99 9.84 -1.22 -40.09
CA LYS A 99 8.75 -2.00 -39.49
C LYS A 99 8.23 -2.99 -40.53
N ILE A 100 7.95 -4.23 -40.10
CA ILE A 100 6.88 -5.17 -40.53
C ILE A 100 7.33 -6.58 -40.14
N GLY A 101 6.47 -7.36 -39.47
CA GLY A 101 6.84 -8.73 -39.09
C GLY A 101 5.79 -9.60 -38.41
N ALA A 102 4.51 -9.22 -38.38
CA ALA A 102 3.48 -10.10 -37.83
C ALA A 102 3.17 -11.25 -38.82
N LYS A 103 3.60 -12.49 -38.51
CA LYS A 103 2.86 -13.69 -38.97
C LYS A 103 3.19 -15.01 -38.27
N LYS A 104 2.09 -15.66 -37.89
CA LYS A 104 1.81 -17.10 -37.85
C LYS A 104 2.30 -17.94 -36.65
N MET A 105 1.30 -18.50 -35.96
CA MET A 105 1.40 -19.50 -34.91
C MET A 105 2.10 -20.78 -35.39
N ARG A 106 2.77 -21.47 -34.46
CA ARG A 106 2.95 -22.93 -34.51
C ARG A 106 2.59 -23.51 -33.15
N ASN A 107 1.77 -24.56 -33.17
CA ASN A 107 1.18 -25.19 -32.00
C ASN A 107 2.27 -25.80 -31.12
N ILE A 108 2.22 -25.56 -29.81
CA ILE A 108 2.86 -26.40 -28.80
C ILE A 108 1.74 -26.87 -27.87
N ALA A 109 1.37 -28.15 -28.02
CA ALA A 109 0.49 -28.85 -27.11
C ALA A 109 1.35 -29.81 -26.28
N ILE A 110 1.46 -29.53 -24.98
CA ILE A 110 1.98 -30.31 -23.84
C ILE A 110 1.59 -29.45 -22.63
N SER A 111 1.00 -29.91 -21.53
CA SER A 111 0.20 -31.09 -21.20
C SER A 111 -0.45 -30.80 -19.83
N VAL A 112 -1.63 -31.32 -19.51
CA VAL A 112 -2.16 -31.16 -18.14
C VAL A 112 -1.30 -31.97 -17.16
N ALA A 113 -0.64 -31.27 -16.25
CA ALA A 113 -0.09 -31.83 -15.01
C ALA A 113 -0.29 -30.81 -13.89
N SER A 114 -1.38 -30.97 -13.15
CA SER A 114 -1.63 -30.21 -11.92
C SER A 114 -0.59 -30.58 -10.87
N VAL A 115 0.23 -29.63 -10.43
CA VAL A 115 0.96 -29.75 -9.17
C VAL A 115 0.78 -28.46 -8.38
N ALA A 116 -0.14 -28.52 -7.41
CA ALA A 116 -0.12 -27.57 -6.31
C ALA A 116 1.11 -27.88 -5.45
N VAL A 117 2.18 -27.10 -5.59
CA VAL A 117 3.38 -27.21 -4.74
C VAL A 117 3.24 -26.21 -3.58
N ALA A 118 2.37 -26.55 -2.65
CA ALA A 118 2.43 -25.96 -1.31
C ALA A 118 3.59 -26.62 -0.55
N VAL A 119 4.78 -26.01 -0.62
CA VAL A 119 5.91 -26.39 0.24
C VAL A 119 6.10 -25.30 1.28
N VAL A 120 5.36 -25.42 2.37
CA VAL A 120 5.57 -24.66 3.62
C VAL A 120 6.26 -25.59 4.63
N ILE A 121 7.50 -25.96 4.30
CA ILE A 121 8.53 -26.50 5.19
C ILE A 121 9.82 -25.89 4.60
N ILE A 122 10.62 -25.12 5.34
CA ILE A 122 11.63 -25.63 6.27
C ILE A 122 11.81 -24.68 7.45
N GLY A 123 11.68 -25.21 8.66
CA GLY A 123 12.35 -24.66 9.83
C GLY A 123 13.84 -25.05 9.80
N LEU A 124 14.70 -24.04 9.73
CA LEU A 124 16.11 -24.00 10.18
C LEU A 124 16.98 -25.26 9.99
N ILE A 125 17.98 -25.16 9.11
CA ILE A 125 19.28 -25.81 9.33
C ILE A 125 20.40 -24.80 9.07
N SER A 126 21.21 -24.51 10.09
CA SER A 126 22.50 -23.85 9.91
C SER A 126 23.51 -24.87 9.37
N LEU A 127 23.88 -24.74 8.11
CA LEU A 127 24.98 -25.47 7.49
C LEU A 127 25.87 -24.48 6.74
N ASN A 128 27.10 -24.29 7.22
CA ASN A 128 28.14 -23.64 6.44
C ASN A 128 28.49 -24.56 5.26
N GLN A 129 28.12 -24.15 4.06
CA GLN A 129 28.67 -24.68 2.80
C GLN A 129 28.87 -23.49 1.88
N ASP A 130 30.03 -23.46 1.20
CA ASP A 130 30.42 -22.38 0.28
C ASP A 130 29.49 -22.34 -0.93
N GLY A 131 28.40 -21.58 -0.79
CA GLY A 131 27.34 -21.43 -1.78
C GLY A 131 27.69 -20.32 -2.76
N ILE A 132 27.67 -20.67 -4.05
CA ILE A 132 27.88 -19.75 -5.18
C ILE A 132 26.93 -18.55 -5.06
N SER A 133 27.47 -17.37 -4.77
CA SER A 133 26.72 -16.12 -4.86
C SER A 133 26.40 -15.81 -6.32
N LEU A 134 25.18 -16.17 -6.74
CA LEU A 134 24.60 -15.71 -8.01
C LEU A 134 24.15 -14.26 -7.86
N ASP A 135 25.12 -13.36 -7.80
CA ASP A 135 24.89 -11.92 -7.94
C ASP A 135 24.43 -11.63 -9.37
N GLY A 136 23.35 -10.86 -9.54
CA GLY A 136 22.90 -10.41 -10.87
C GLY A 136 21.63 -11.03 -11.47
N ILE A 137 20.70 -11.57 -10.68
CA ILE A 137 19.27 -11.51 -11.03
C ILE A 137 18.58 -10.66 -9.97
N ASP A 138 18.57 -9.35 -10.19
CA ASP A 138 17.82 -8.41 -9.37
C ASP A 138 16.35 -8.47 -9.78
N GLU A 139 15.65 -9.49 -9.24
CA GLU A 139 14.20 -9.54 -9.28
C GLU A 139 13.66 -8.30 -8.55
N PRO A 140 12.72 -7.53 -9.14
CA PRO A 140 12.27 -6.26 -8.58
C PRO A 140 11.74 -6.46 -7.16
N LYS A 141 12.48 -5.95 -6.18
CA LYS A 141 12.08 -6.08 -4.77
C LYS A 141 10.93 -5.13 -4.48
N ASN A 142 9.77 -5.71 -4.21
CA ASN A 142 8.60 -4.97 -3.74
C ASN A 142 8.79 -4.38 -2.32
N LEU A 143 9.87 -4.75 -1.62
CA LEU A 143 10.29 -4.27 -0.30
C LEU A 143 11.82 -4.18 -0.20
N GLU A 144 12.32 -3.01 0.17
CA GLU A 144 13.75 -2.67 0.27
C GLU A 144 14.06 -1.94 1.59
N LEU A 145 15.34 -2.01 1.98
CA LEU A 145 15.93 -1.37 3.16
C LEU A 145 17.24 -0.71 2.72
N ASP A 146 17.54 0.48 3.25
CA ASP A 146 18.77 1.22 2.93
C ASP A 146 20.06 0.46 3.28
N GLN A 147 20.03 -0.36 4.34
CA GLN A 147 21.17 -1.12 4.83
C GLN A 147 20.78 -2.58 5.16
N LYS A 148 21.79 -3.42 5.41
CA LYS A 148 21.61 -4.82 5.83
C LYS A 148 21.88 -5.06 7.32
N SER A 149 22.41 -4.05 8.00
CA SER A 149 22.74 -4.10 9.43
C SER A 149 22.47 -2.74 10.06
N TYR A 150 21.98 -2.73 11.30
CA TYR A 150 21.70 -1.52 12.07
C TYR A 150 22.08 -1.68 13.54
N TYR A 151 22.43 -0.58 14.19
CA TYR A 151 22.69 -0.45 15.62
C TYR A 151 21.52 0.23 16.34
N ARG A 152 21.52 0.18 17.67
CA ARG A 152 20.52 0.87 18.49
C ARG A 152 20.56 2.39 18.24
N GLY A 153 19.42 2.92 17.80
CA GLY A 153 19.23 4.35 17.53
C GLY A 153 19.39 4.76 16.06
N ASP A 154 19.81 3.83 15.18
CA ASP A 154 19.87 4.08 13.74
C ASP A 154 18.47 4.36 13.16
N ILE A 155 18.42 5.09 12.04
CA ILE A 155 17.21 5.27 11.26
C ILE A 155 17.22 4.24 10.12
N ILE A 156 16.22 3.37 10.11
CA ILE A 156 15.94 2.41 9.04
C ILE A 156 15.01 3.11 8.04
N SER A 157 15.43 3.20 6.78
CA SER A 157 14.56 3.59 5.67
C SER A 157 13.96 2.35 5.02
N ILE A 158 12.64 2.27 5.04
CA ILE A 158 11.87 1.19 4.43
C ILE A 158 11.16 1.76 3.21
N SER A 159 11.34 1.13 2.04
CA SER A 159 10.69 1.54 0.80
C SER A 159 10.23 0.34 -0.01
N GLY A 160 9.35 0.55 -0.99
CA GLY A 160 8.96 -0.52 -1.90
C GLY A 160 7.89 -0.11 -2.88
N ARG A 161 7.41 -1.09 -3.64
CA ARG A 161 6.42 -0.91 -4.69
C ARG A 161 5.41 -2.05 -4.65
N VAL A 162 4.12 -1.74 -4.71
CA VAL A 162 3.05 -2.74 -4.79
C VAL A 162 2.87 -3.21 -6.23
N ASN A 163 2.68 -4.52 -6.40
CA ASN A 163 2.42 -5.16 -7.69
C ASN A 163 0.92 -5.33 -8.02
N VAL A 164 0.03 -4.93 -7.10
CA VAL A 164 -1.43 -4.96 -7.24
C VAL A 164 -2.06 -3.66 -6.74
N PRO A 165 -3.22 -3.23 -7.27
CA PRO A 165 -3.86 -1.99 -6.84
C PRO A 165 -4.24 -1.99 -5.34
N THR A 166 -3.59 -1.13 -4.57
CA THR A 166 -3.91 -0.82 -3.18
C THR A 166 -3.54 0.64 -2.89
N ASN A 167 -4.19 1.24 -1.89
CA ASN A 167 -3.87 2.60 -1.42
C ASN A 167 -3.04 2.59 -0.13
N VAL A 168 -2.80 1.41 0.46
CA VAL A 168 -2.08 1.24 1.73
C VAL A 168 -1.24 -0.04 1.76
N VAL A 169 -0.17 -0.02 2.55
CA VAL A 169 0.64 -1.17 2.95
C VAL A 169 0.73 -1.21 4.48
N SER A 170 0.54 -2.39 5.08
CA SER A 170 0.79 -2.62 6.50
C SER A 170 2.20 -3.18 6.69
N LEU A 171 3.07 -2.34 7.25
CA LEU A 171 4.45 -2.66 7.57
C LEU A 171 4.58 -3.18 9.01
N GLY A 172 5.56 -4.05 9.25
CA GLY A 172 5.91 -4.50 10.59
C GLY A 172 7.34 -5.00 10.67
N ILE A 173 8.02 -4.67 11.78
CA ILE A 173 9.33 -5.20 12.15
C ILE A 173 9.14 -6.23 13.27
N PHE A 174 9.77 -7.39 13.11
CA PHE A 174 9.73 -8.51 14.04
C PHE A 174 11.14 -8.85 14.51
N ASN A 175 11.30 -9.05 15.82
CA ASN A 175 12.58 -9.44 16.41
C ASN A 175 12.89 -10.93 16.24
N THR A 176 14.02 -11.37 16.78
CA THR A 176 14.51 -12.76 16.78
C THR A 176 13.56 -13.78 17.43
N GLN A 177 12.54 -13.33 18.15
CA GLN A 177 11.49 -14.16 18.77
C GLN A 177 10.18 -14.14 17.98
N ASN A 178 10.18 -13.58 16.76
CA ASN A 178 9.01 -13.29 15.92
C ASN A 178 7.94 -12.41 16.63
N GLN A 179 8.35 -11.60 17.61
CA GLN A 179 7.45 -10.63 18.24
C GLN A 179 7.51 -9.30 17.47
N PRO A 180 6.37 -8.65 17.17
CA PRO A 180 6.34 -7.35 16.53
C PRO A 180 6.90 -6.29 17.48
N VAL A 181 7.96 -5.60 17.07
CA VAL A 181 8.59 -4.49 17.82
C VAL A 181 8.17 -3.13 17.28
N TRP A 182 7.64 -3.09 16.07
CA TRP A 182 7.08 -1.90 15.44
C TRP A 182 6.10 -2.30 14.34
N THR A 183 5.03 -1.52 14.16
CA THR A 183 4.08 -1.66 13.04
C THR A 183 3.57 -0.29 12.59
N GLU A 184 3.32 -0.14 11.30
CA GLU A 184 2.74 1.08 10.71
C GLU A 184 1.86 0.73 9.50
N THR A 185 0.86 1.56 9.21
CA THR A 185 0.16 1.51 7.92
C THR A 185 0.51 2.77 7.13
N VAL A 186 1.24 2.58 6.03
CA VAL A 186 1.66 3.66 5.13
C VAL A 186 0.70 3.77 3.95
N ASN A 187 0.55 4.97 3.40
CA ASN A 187 -0.16 5.17 2.14
C ASN A 187 0.74 4.79 0.96
N VAL A 188 0.12 4.34 -0.12
CA VAL A 188 0.74 4.10 -1.43
C VAL A 188 0.44 5.28 -2.34
N ASP A 189 1.44 5.72 -3.11
CA ASP A 189 1.29 6.84 -4.04
C ASP A 189 0.63 6.44 -5.38
N GLU A 190 0.46 7.39 -6.30
CA GLU A 190 -0.13 7.13 -7.63
C GLU A 190 0.71 6.22 -8.53
N ASN A 191 2.00 6.04 -8.22
CA ASN A 191 2.93 5.16 -8.94
C ASN A 191 2.95 3.74 -8.35
N GLY A 192 2.28 3.49 -7.23
CA GLY A 192 2.34 2.24 -6.50
C GLY A 192 3.52 2.14 -5.53
N GLU A 193 4.20 3.24 -5.22
CA GLU A 193 5.35 3.29 -4.30
C GLU A 193 4.93 3.64 -2.88
N TYR A 194 5.72 3.18 -1.90
CA TYR A 194 5.58 3.53 -0.49
C TYR A 194 6.95 3.69 0.17
N SER A 195 7.02 4.52 1.21
CA SER A 195 8.22 4.64 2.07
C SER A 195 7.89 5.13 3.47
N THR A 196 8.75 4.82 4.44
CA THR A 196 8.73 5.36 5.80
C THR A 196 10.10 5.27 6.47
N LEU A 197 10.26 5.94 7.61
CA LEU A 197 11.47 5.97 8.43
C LEU A 197 11.14 5.50 9.85
N VAL A 198 11.93 4.58 10.40
CA VAL A 198 11.75 4.07 11.76
C VAL A 198 13.08 4.02 12.51
N ILE A 199 13.06 4.36 13.79
CA ILE A 199 14.24 4.30 14.66
C ILE A 199 14.39 2.87 15.19
N ALA A 200 15.59 2.30 15.06
CA ALA A 200 15.96 0.98 15.56
C ALA A 200 16.11 0.98 17.10
N GLY A 201 15.00 1.10 17.82
CA GLY A 201 14.99 1.18 19.28
C GLY A 201 13.59 1.30 19.89
N GLY A 202 13.53 1.16 21.21
CA GLY A 202 12.30 1.00 21.98
C GLY A 202 12.15 -0.42 22.53
N ASP A 203 10.97 -0.74 23.02
CA ASP A 203 10.63 -2.06 23.56
C ASP A 203 10.76 -3.15 22.48
N GLY A 204 11.40 -4.27 22.81
CA GLY A 204 11.63 -5.40 21.90
C GLY A 204 12.94 -5.36 21.11
N TRP A 205 13.71 -4.26 21.21
CA TRP A 205 15.02 -4.05 20.57
C TRP A 205 16.20 -4.30 21.54
N GLU A 206 16.09 -5.27 22.44
CA GLU A 206 17.13 -5.60 23.43
C GLU A 206 18.09 -6.70 22.97
N GLN A 207 17.72 -7.48 21.96
CA GLN A 207 18.45 -8.67 21.52
C GLN A 207 19.10 -8.45 20.15
N ALA A 208 20.39 -8.79 20.05
CA ALA A 208 21.09 -8.86 18.77
C ALA A 208 20.59 -10.04 17.93
N GLY A 209 20.68 -9.93 16.60
CA GLY A 209 20.40 -11.02 15.67
C GLY A 209 19.63 -10.57 14.43
N THR A 210 19.04 -11.52 13.71
CA THR A 210 18.28 -11.23 12.49
C THR A 210 16.86 -10.78 12.81
N TYR A 211 16.48 -9.61 12.34
CA TYR A 211 15.13 -9.06 12.41
C TYR A 211 14.50 -9.13 11.02
N ALA A 212 13.17 -9.25 10.97
CA ALA A 212 12.40 -9.32 9.73
C ALA A 212 11.52 -8.07 9.57
N VAL A 213 11.51 -7.49 8.37
CA VAL A 213 10.56 -6.46 7.93
C VAL A 213 9.56 -7.13 7.00
N THR A 214 8.27 -6.95 7.24
CA THR A 214 7.21 -7.43 6.33
C THR A 214 6.41 -6.26 5.77
N ALA A 215 5.96 -6.41 4.53
CA ALA A 215 5.03 -5.50 3.87
C ALA A 215 3.81 -6.29 3.40
N ASN A 216 2.64 -6.00 3.98
CA ASN A 216 1.41 -6.74 3.75
C ASN A 216 0.40 -5.86 3.01
N TYR A 217 -0.08 -6.30 1.86
CA TYR A 217 -1.04 -5.54 1.06
C TYR A 217 -1.87 -6.44 0.13
N ALA A 218 -3.19 -6.24 0.09
CA ALA A 218 -4.11 -6.89 -0.85
C ALA A 218 -3.98 -8.44 -0.99
N GLY A 219 -3.53 -9.14 0.07
CA GLY A 219 -3.30 -10.59 0.07
C GLY A 219 -1.86 -11.02 -0.30
N THR A 220 -1.02 -10.07 -0.72
CA THR A 220 0.43 -10.22 -0.89
C THR A 220 1.15 -9.92 0.42
N GLN A 221 2.26 -10.62 0.66
CA GLN A 221 3.23 -10.32 1.71
C GLN A 221 4.64 -10.40 1.12
N ASP A 222 5.41 -9.33 1.22
CA ASP A 222 6.85 -9.33 0.98
C ASP A 222 7.60 -9.30 2.31
N GLN A 223 8.85 -9.79 2.31
CA GLN A 223 9.72 -9.79 3.48
C GLN A 223 11.17 -9.46 3.12
N ALA A 224 11.78 -8.61 3.93
CA ALA A 224 13.22 -8.37 3.96
C ALA A 224 13.77 -8.71 5.36
N ASN A 225 15.06 -9.02 5.46
CA ASN A 225 15.72 -9.28 6.74
C ASN A 225 16.95 -8.39 6.90
N PHE A 226 17.27 -8.01 8.14
CA PHE A 226 18.48 -7.25 8.49
C PHE A 226 19.09 -7.77 9.79
N SER A 227 20.37 -7.49 10.02
CA SER A 227 21.05 -7.76 11.29
C SER A 227 20.91 -6.58 12.24
N PHE A 228 20.57 -6.81 13.50
CA PHE A 228 20.49 -5.77 14.53
C PHE A 228 21.50 -6.02 15.65
N ASN A 229 22.06 -4.94 16.18
CA ASN A 229 22.91 -4.94 17.38
C ASN A 229 22.43 -3.87 18.39
N PRO A 230 22.07 -4.24 19.63
CA PRO A 230 21.55 -3.31 20.64
C PRO A 230 22.62 -2.38 21.25
N THR A 231 23.90 -2.64 21.03
CA THR A 231 24.99 -1.75 21.43
C THR A 231 25.07 -0.58 20.44
N SER A 232 25.28 0.65 20.90
CA SER A 232 25.54 1.78 20.01
C SER A 232 26.91 1.63 19.30
N GLN A 233 27.09 2.31 18.17
CA GLN A 233 28.40 2.45 17.54
C GLN A 233 29.27 3.39 18.40
N ASP A 234 30.36 2.86 18.97
CA ASP A 234 31.42 3.62 19.66
C ASP A 234 32.42 4.24 18.67
#